data_AF-A0A564YF35-F1
#
_entry.id   AF-A0A564YF35-F1
#
_cell.length_a   1.000
_cell.length_b   1.000
_cell.length_c   1.000
_cell.angle_alpha   90.00
_cell.angle_beta   90.00
_cell.angle_gamma   90.00
#
_symmetry.space_group_name_H-M   'P 1'
#
loop_
_entity.id
_entity.type
_entity.pdbx_description
1 polymer ?
#
loop_
_entity_poly.entity_id
_entity_poly.type
_entity_poly.pdbx_seq_one_letter_code
_entity_poly.pdbx_strand_id
1 'polypeptide(L)'
;MSRVLKPVFRFRSSCTLESANDYAALSLKIILDQHDIVQDTSVSFQIDDKVRIEFSRKSSDMCEYVVSFTSENSDLGINVCSVMAQHFDIY
;
A
#
# COMPACT_ATOMS: atom_id res chain seq x y z
N MET A 1 22.48 -13.38 15.75
CA MET A 1 21.62 -12.21 15.42
C MET A 1 20.83 -12.55 14.17
N SER A 2 19.52 -12.73 14.30
CA SER A 2 18.63 -12.87 13.13
C SER A 2 18.49 -11.49 12.47
N ARG A 3 18.70 -11.38 11.16
CA ARG A 3 18.53 -10.12 10.43
C ARG A 3 17.04 -9.98 10.09
N VAL A 4 16.37 -8.99 10.68
CA VAL A 4 15.00 -8.64 10.28
C VAL A 4 15.04 -8.15 8.82
N LEU A 5 14.32 -8.85 7.95
CA LEU A 5 14.23 -8.47 6.54
C LEU A 5 13.21 -7.34 6.38
N LYS A 6 13.42 -6.48 5.37
CA LYS A 6 12.47 -5.42 4.99
C LYS A 6 12.00 -5.66 3.56
N PRO A 7 11.07 -6.61 3.35
CA PRO A 7 10.50 -6.82 2.03
C PRO A 7 9.82 -5.54 1.52
N VAL A 8 9.93 -5.33 0.21
CA VAL A 8 9.33 -4.21 -0.51
C VAL A 8 8.64 -4.79 -1.73
N PHE A 9 7.34 -4.52 -1.84
CA PHE A 9 6.52 -4.93 -2.97
C PHE A 9 6.17 -3.70 -3.78
N ARG A 10 6.40 -3.77 -5.09
CA ARG A 10 6.14 -2.67 -6.02
C ARG A 10 5.12 -3.12 -7.03
N PHE A 11 4.09 -2.32 -7.18
CA PHE A 11 2.97 -2.56 -8.07
C PHE A 11 2.68 -1.34 -8.90
N ARG A 12 1.93 -1.57 -9.97
CA ARG A 12 1.78 -0.63 -11.06
C ARG A 12 0.35 -0.74 -11.56
N SER A 13 -0.30 0.41 -11.75
CA SER A 13 -1.71 0.49 -12.14
C SER A 13 -1.94 1.57 -13.19
N SER A 14 -2.90 1.34 -14.09
CA SER A 14 -3.35 2.29 -15.11
C SER A 14 -4.30 3.37 -14.55
N CYS A 15 -4.36 3.49 -13.23
CA CYS A 15 -5.09 4.55 -12.54
C CYS A 15 -4.26 5.84 -12.54
N THR A 16 -4.96 6.98 -12.51
CA THR A 16 -4.32 8.22 -12.08
C THR A 16 -3.89 8.10 -10.61
N LEU A 17 -2.87 8.87 -10.23
CA LEU A 17 -2.39 8.92 -8.84
C LEU A 17 -3.51 9.27 -7.85
N GLU A 18 -4.36 10.24 -8.19
CA GLU A 18 -5.45 10.72 -7.33
C GLU A 18 -6.49 9.62 -7.14
N SER A 19 -6.97 9.03 -8.23
CA SER A 19 -7.91 7.92 -8.16
C SER A 19 -7.33 6.74 -7.37
N ALA A 20 -6.06 6.39 -7.58
CA ALA A 20 -5.43 5.31 -6.83
C ALA A 20 -5.35 5.59 -5.33
N ASN A 21 -5.09 6.82 -4.95
CA ASN A 21 -5.04 7.23 -3.55
C ASN A 21 -6.42 7.11 -2.89
N ASP A 22 -7.46 7.63 -3.53
CA ASP A 22 -8.83 7.61 -3.02
C ASP A 22 -9.35 6.17 -2.89
N TYR A 23 -9.12 5.34 -3.90
CA TYR A 23 -9.50 3.93 -3.87
C TYR A 23 -8.76 3.17 -2.77
N ALA A 24 -7.46 3.42 -2.59
CA ALA A 24 -6.70 2.79 -1.51
C ALA A 24 -7.22 3.21 -0.13
N ALA A 25 -7.47 4.50 0.09
CA ALA A 25 -8.02 5.01 1.35
C ALA A 25 -9.36 4.35 1.70
N LEU A 26 -10.25 4.21 0.72
CA LEU A 26 -11.56 3.59 0.89
C LEU A 26 -11.42 2.07 1.15
N SER A 27 -10.66 1.38 0.31
CA SER A 27 -10.55 -0.09 0.36
C SER A 27 -9.85 -0.55 1.64
N LEU A 28 -8.78 0.13 2.04
CA LEU A 28 -8.07 -0.18 3.28
C LEU A 28 -8.98 0.04 4.49
N LYS A 29 -9.73 1.15 4.56
CA LYS A 29 -10.65 1.41 5.68
C LYS A 29 -11.79 0.40 5.78
N ILE A 30 -12.29 -0.10 4.64
CA ILE A 30 -13.38 -1.09 4.63
C ILE A 30 -12.87 -2.48 5.02
N ILE A 31 -11.72 -2.89 4.49
CA ILE A 31 -11.23 -4.27 4.63
C ILE A 31 -10.37 -4.45 5.89
N LEU A 32 -9.65 -3.41 6.30
CA LEU A 32 -8.76 -3.41 7.46
C LEU A 32 -9.31 -2.47 8.55
N ASP A 33 -10.63 -2.48 8.76
CA ASP A 33 -11.35 -1.60 9.70
C ASP A 33 -10.85 -1.68 11.15
N GLN A 34 -10.24 -2.80 11.53
CA GLN A 34 -9.67 -3.06 12.85
C GLN A 34 -8.28 -2.43 13.05
N HIS A 35 -7.65 -1.96 11.98
CA HIS A 35 -6.32 -1.39 11.99
C HIS A 35 -6.36 0.14 11.98
N ASP A 36 -5.39 0.76 12.63
CA ASP A 36 -5.22 2.20 12.59
C ASP A 36 -4.58 2.59 11.25
N ILE A 37 -5.34 3.30 10.41
CA ILE A 37 -4.92 3.73 9.08
C ILE A 37 -4.77 5.23 9.09
N VAL A 38 -3.51 5.68 9.08
CA VAL A 38 -3.14 7.09 9.07
C VAL A 38 -2.61 7.46 7.69
N GLN A 39 -3.06 8.61 7.18
CA GLN A 39 -2.50 9.18 5.96
C GLN A 39 -1.40 10.18 6.32
N ASP A 40 -0.14 9.75 6.22
CA ASP A 40 1.04 10.57 6.54
C ASP A 40 1.18 11.78 5.62
N THR A 41 0.93 11.56 4.32
CA THR A 41 1.03 12.58 3.27
C THR A 41 -0.08 12.39 2.26
N SER A 42 -0.25 13.34 1.34
CA SER A 42 -1.21 13.22 0.25
C SER A 42 -0.98 11.99 -0.66
N VAL A 43 0.16 11.30 -0.55
CA VAL A 43 0.53 10.13 -1.37
C VAL A 43 1.04 8.95 -0.56
N SER A 44 0.84 8.92 0.77
CA SER A 44 1.30 7.81 1.59
C SER A 44 0.37 7.49 2.75
N PHE A 45 0.26 6.21 3.05
CA PHE A 45 -0.51 5.68 4.16
C PHE A 45 0.36 4.82 5.06
N GLN A 46 0.03 4.83 6.34
CA GLN A 46 0.62 3.99 7.35
C GLN A 46 -0.47 3.19 8.06
N ILE A 47 -0.20 1.91 8.30
CA ILE A 47 -1.13 0.97 8.92
C ILE A 47 -0.47 0.40 10.16
N ASP A 48 -1.05 0.66 11.34
CA ASP A 48 -0.56 0.26 12.67
C ASP A 48 0.92 0.62 12.95
N ASP A 49 1.47 1.66 12.30
CA ASP A 49 2.91 1.97 12.30
C ASP A 49 3.82 0.84 11.73
N LYS A 50 3.23 -0.21 11.14
CA LYS A 50 3.92 -1.44 10.73
C LYS A 50 4.09 -1.58 9.22
N VAL A 51 3.11 -1.11 8.46
CA VAL A 51 3.09 -1.18 7.00
C VAL A 51 2.98 0.22 6.45
N ARG A 52 3.80 0.52 5.44
CA ARG A 52 3.80 1.81 4.75
C ARG A 52 3.50 1.58 3.27
N ILE A 53 2.55 2.36 2.75
CA ILE A 53 2.17 2.37 1.34
C ILE A 53 2.51 3.75 0.78
N GLU A 54 3.28 3.80 -0.31
CA GLU A 54 3.69 5.05 -0.95
C GLU A 54 3.31 5.03 -2.42
N PHE A 55 2.60 6.05 -2.86
CA PHE A 55 2.17 6.22 -4.24
C PHE A 55 3.06 7.21 -4.96
N SER A 56 3.31 6.95 -6.24
CA SER A 56 4.07 7.84 -7.12
C SER A 56 3.46 7.87 -8.50
N ARG A 57 3.45 9.05 -9.12
CA ARG A 57 3.02 9.21 -10.51
C ARG A 57 4.11 8.70 -11.45
N LYS A 58 3.75 7.87 -12.43
CA LYS A 58 4.64 7.46 -13.53
C LYS A 58 4.32 8.17 -14.84
N SER A 59 3.03 8.30 -15.17
CA SER A 59 2.53 9.14 -16.27
C SER A 59 1.22 9.82 -15.84
N SER A 60 0.57 10.57 -16.73
CA SER A 60 -0.75 11.18 -16.48
C SER A 60 -1.83 10.17 -16.06
N ASP A 61 -1.67 8.94 -16.49
CA ASP A 61 -2.65 7.86 -16.54
C ASP A 61 -2.05 6.56 -15.99
N MET A 62 -0.97 6.68 -15.21
CA MET A 62 -0.29 5.55 -14.59
C MET A 62 0.29 5.93 -13.24
N CYS A 63 0.03 5.09 -12.25
CA CYS A 63 0.62 5.19 -10.92
C CYS A 63 1.43 3.93 -10.57
N GLU A 64 2.45 4.13 -9.77
CA GLU A 64 3.18 3.05 -9.10
C GLU A 64 2.96 3.21 -7.61
N TYR A 65 2.73 2.11 -6.90
CA TYR A 65 2.68 2.09 -5.46
C TYR A 65 3.62 1.06 -4.88
N VAL A 66 4.18 1.39 -3.72
CA VAL A 66 5.17 0.59 -3.02
C VAL A 66 4.63 0.28 -1.64
N VAL A 67 4.56 -1.00 -1.29
CA VAL A 67 4.22 -1.48 0.06
C VAL A 67 5.50 -1.98 0.73
N SER A 68 5.78 -1.46 1.92
CA SER A 68 6.97 -1.82 2.69
C SER A 68 6.62 -2.16 4.13
N PHE A 69 7.26 -3.22 4.65
CA PHE A 69 7.07 -3.72 6.01
C PHE A 69 8.29 -4.54 6.44
N THR A 70 8.42 -4.83 7.73
CA THR A 70 9.43 -5.77 8.25
C THR A 70 8.91 -7.21 8.18
N SER A 71 9.81 -8.20 8.14
CA SER A 71 9.44 -9.62 8.11
C SER A 71 8.61 -10.07 9.32
N GLU A 72 8.73 -9.38 10.44
CA GLU A 72 7.92 -9.60 11.65
C GLU A 72 6.45 -9.21 11.44
N ASN A 73 6.18 -8.31 10.50
CA ASN A 73 4.84 -7.84 10.13
C ASN A 73 4.39 -8.43 8.79
N SER A 74 4.92 -9.60 8.40
CA SER A 74 4.67 -10.18 7.10
C SER A 74 3.21 -10.56 6.85
N ASP A 75 2.49 -11.07 7.85
CA ASP A 75 1.07 -11.41 7.70
C ASP A 75 0.22 -10.18 7.35
N LEU A 76 0.37 -9.09 8.11
CA LEU A 76 -0.32 -7.83 7.83
C LEU A 76 0.12 -7.24 6.49
N GLY A 77 1.44 -7.23 6.22
CA GLY A 77 1.99 -6.72 4.97
C GLY A 77 1.48 -7.46 3.74
N ILE A 78 1.37 -8.79 3.81
CA ILE A 78 0.81 -9.63 2.74
C ILE A 78 -0.67 -9.35 2.55
N ASN A 79 -1.44 -9.21 3.64
CA ASN A 79 -2.86 -8.85 3.55
C ASN A 79 -3.06 -7.50 2.87
N VAL A 80 -2.27 -6.48 3.24
CA VAL A 80 -2.27 -5.16 2.59
C VAL A 80 -1.93 -5.29 1.10
N CYS A 81 -0.87 -6.02 0.75
CA CYS A 81 -0.52 -6.28 -0.65
C CYS A 81 -1.66 -6.97 -1.41
N SER A 82 -2.36 -7.91 -0.78
CA SER A 82 -3.48 -8.63 -1.40
C SER A 82 -4.67 -7.72 -1.65
N VAL A 83 -5.05 -6.88 -0.68
CA VAL A 83 -6.11 -5.87 -0.85
C VAL A 83 -5.79 -4.95 -2.02
N MET A 84 -4.56 -4.42 -2.04
CA MET A 84 -4.11 -3.53 -3.10
C MET A 84 -4.13 -4.23 -4.47
N ALA A 85 -3.65 -5.48 -4.54
CA ALA A 85 -3.62 -6.27 -5.77
C ALA A 85 -5.01 -6.58 -6.34
N GLN A 86 -6.05 -6.64 -5.51
CA GLN A 86 -7.43 -6.85 -5.98
C GLN A 86 -8.07 -5.60 -6.60
N HIS A 87 -7.61 -4.41 -6.19
CA HIS A 87 -8.23 -3.14 -6.57
C HIS A 87 -7.49 -2.42 -7.69
N PHE A 88 -6.25 -2.82 -7.97
CA PHE A 88 -5.42 -2.24 -9.00
C PHE A 88 -5.09 -3.31 -10.04
N ASP A 89 -5.33 -3.01 -11.32
CA ASP A 89 -4.88 -3.86 -12.42
C ASP A 89 -3.34 -3.93 -12.39
N ILE A 90 -2.80 -5.02 -11.84
CA ILE A 90 -1.35 -5.26 -11.85
C ILE A 90 -0.97 -5.69 -13.26
N TYR A 91 -0.26 -4.82 -13.97
CA TYR A 91 0.41 -5.14 -15.24
C TYR A 91 1.91 -5.42 -15.05
#